data_AF-A0A662AJQ8-F1
#
_entry.id   AF-A0A662AJQ8-F1
#
_cell.length_a   1.000
_cell.length_b   1.000
_cell.length_c   1.000
_cell.angle_alpha   90.00
_cell.angle_beta   90.00
_cell.angle_gamma   90.00
#
_symmetry.space_group_name_H-M   'P 1'
#
loop_
_entity.id
_entity.type
_entity.pdbx_description
1 polymer ?
#
loop_
_entity_poly.entity_id
_entity_poly.type
_entity_poly.pdbx_seq_one_letter_code
_entity_poly.pdbx_strand_id
1 'polypeptide(L)'
;MQEYPWKHHRRFNAYAQYFERTFGERLQKVTIDAGFTCPNRDGKVARGGCTYCNNDAFNPSYNNPSKSVKQQIEEGIEFHANRYRRASKYLAYFQAYSNTYKPLEELKRIYAPALEQE
;
A
#
# COMPACT_ATOMS: atom_id res chain seq x y z
N MET A 1 -19.41 -21.95 -19.79
CA MET A 1 -18.10 -21.27 -19.74
C MET A 1 -17.27 -21.98 -18.68
N GLN A 2 -15.98 -22.24 -18.89
CA GLN A 2 -15.17 -22.95 -17.89
C GLN A 2 -15.08 -22.14 -16.60
N GLU A 3 -15.36 -22.77 -15.45
CA GLU A 3 -15.15 -22.17 -14.13
C GLU A 3 -13.76 -22.56 -13.61
N TYR A 4 -12.98 -21.58 -13.15
CA TYR A 4 -11.65 -21.77 -12.60
C TYR A 4 -11.69 -21.82 -11.05
N PRO A 5 -10.62 -22.29 -10.35
CA PRO A 5 -10.62 -22.47 -8.89
C PRO A 5 -10.98 -21.23 -8.05
N TRP A 6 -10.82 -20.03 -8.62
CA TRP A 6 -11.20 -18.76 -7.99
C TRP A 6 -12.68 -18.37 -8.23
N LYS A 7 -13.55 -19.33 -8.61
CA LYS A 7 -15.00 -19.16 -8.77
C LYS A 7 -15.36 -18.04 -9.76
N HIS A 8 -14.66 -17.99 -10.88
CA HIS A 8 -14.91 -17.03 -11.97
C HIS A 8 -14.55 -17.66 -13.31
N HIS A 9 -15.19 -17.19 -14.39
CA HIS A 9 -14.89 -17.62 -15.76
C HIS A 9 -13.66 -16.96 -16.40
N ARG A 10 -12.97 -16.07 -15.68
CA ARG A 10 -11.78 -15.38 -16.17
C ARG A 10 -10.61 -16.31 -15.95
N ARG A 11 -9.67 -16.35 -16.90
CA ARG A 11 -8.44 -17.16 -16.81
C ARG A 11 -7.42 -16.67 -15.77
N PHE A 12 -7.74 -15.62 -15.02
CA PHE A 12 -6.93 -15.08 -13.93
C PHE A 12 -7.80 -14.76 -12.72
N ASN A 13 -7.23 -14.93 -11.53
CA ASN A 13 -7.85 -14.53 -10.28
C ASN A 13 -7.67 -13.02 -10.07
N ALA A 14 -8.68 -12.22 -10.41
CA ALA A 14 -8.61 -10.78 -10.25
C ALA A 14 -8.53 -10.40 -8.77
N TYR A 15 -7.57 -9.57 -8.40
CA TYR A 15 -7.29 -9.23 -6.99
C TYR A 15 -8.48 -8.60 -6.27
N ALA A 16 -9.25 -7.74 -6.95
CA ALA A 16 -10.48 -7.17 -6.38
C ALA A 16 -11.54 -8.25 -6.08
N GLN A 17 -11.72 -9.23 -6.97
CA GLN A 17 -12.67 -10.32 -6.78
C GLN A 17 -12.21 -11.29 -5.68
N TYR A 18 -10.90 -11.50 -5.56
CA TYR A 18 -10.34 -12.24 -4.43
C TYR A 18 -10.73 -11.60 -3.09
N PHE A 19 -10.61 -10.28 -2.97
CA PHE A 19 -11.03 -9.58 -1.76
C PHE A 19 -12.53 -9.60 -1.53
N GLU A 20 -13.33 -9.37 -2.57
CA GLU A 20 -14.79 -9.45 -2.45
C GLU A 20 -15.25 -10.83 -1.95
N ARG A 21 -14.63 -11.92 -2.43
CA ARG A 21 -14.93 -13.28 -1.94
C ARG A 21 -14.44 -13.54 -0.52
N THR A 22 -13.30 -12.95 -0.12
CA THR A 22 -12.65 -13.24 1.16
C THR A 22 -13.23 -12.39 2.30
N PHE A 23 -13.59 -11.14 2.02
CA PHE A 23 -14.00 -10.14 3.01
C PHE A 23 -15.44 -9.67 2.83
N GLY A 24 -16.17 -10.19 1.83
CA GLY A 24 -17.56 -9.85 1.52
C GLY A 24 -17.74 -8.53 0.77
N GLU A 25 -16.67 -7.77 0.56
CA GLU A 25 -16.72 -6.44 -0.03
C GLU A 25 -15.40 -6.07 -0.73
N ARG A 26 -15.43 -4.94 -1.45
CA ARG A 26 -14.24 -4.40 -2.10
C ARG A 26 -13.32 -3.78 -1.06
N LEU A 27 -12.06 -4.22 -1.04
CA LEU A 27 -10.98 -3.56 -0.30
C LEU A 27 -10.23 -2.58 -1.22
N GLN A 28 -9.95 -1.38 -0.71
CA GLN A 28 -9.18 -0.36 -1.42
C GLN A 28 -7.82 -0.14 -0.77
N LYS A 29 -6.73 -0.17 -1.55
CA LYS A 29 -5.40 0.15 -1.03
C LYS A 29 -5.29 1.64 -0.76
N VAL A 30 -4.70 1.97 0.38
CA VAL A 30 -4.24 3.31 0.74
C VAL A 30 -2.73 3.25 0.85
N THR A 31 -2.05 4.00 -0.02
CA THR A 31 -0.59 4.00 -0.04
C THR A 31 -0.04 4.78 1.15
N ILE A 32 1.11 4.38 1.67
CA ILE A 32 1.77 5.05 2.79
C ILE A 32 3.24 5.23 2.45
N ASP A 33 3.74 6.46 2.63
CA ASP A 33 5.17 6.75 2.64
C ASP A 33 5.63 6.97 4.08
N ALA A 34 6.31 5.97 4.64
CA ALA A 34 6.81 6.01 6.01
C ALA A 34 8.29 6.46 6.09
N GLY A 35 8.81 7.15 5.07
CA GLY A 35 10.16 7.70 5.08
C GLY A 35 11.27 6.65 4.97
N PHE A 36 10.97 5.52 4.33
CA PHE A 36 11.98 4.50 4.05
C PHE A 36 13.00 5.00 3.01
N THR A 37 14.17 4.36 3.01
CA THR A 37 15.10 4.38 1.87
C THR A 37 15.24 2.96 1.32
N CYS A 38 16.22 2.72 0.45
CA CYS A 38 16.58 1.38 0.03
C CYS A 38 18.10 1.26 -0.17
N PRO A 39 18.66 0.03 -0.12
CA PRO A 39 20.10 -0.20 -0.25
C PRO A 39 20.69 0.25 -1.60
N ASN A 40 19.83 0.43 -2.62
CA ASN A 40 20.24 0.93 -3.93
C ASN A 40 20.34 2.46 -3.99
N ARG A 41 19.80 3.17 -2.98
CA ARG A 41 19.78 4.64 -2.90
C ARG A 41 20.73 5.18 -1.86
N ASP A 42 20.78 4.54 -0.68
CA ASP A 42 21.57 5.02 0.46
C ASP A 42 23.09 4.76 0.32
N GLY A 43 23.51 3.99 -0.69
CA GLY A 43 24.91 3.66 -0.93
C GLY A 43 25.37 2.31 -0.39
N LYS A 44 24.51 1.52 0.27
CA LYS A 44 24.90 0.21 0.82
C LYS A 44 25.19 -0.84 -0.26
N VAL A 45 24.37 -0.88 -1.31
CA VAL A 45 24.52 -1.80 -2.46
C VAL A 45 24.80 -1.02 -3.75
N ALA A 46 24.10 0.09 -3.96
CA ALA A 46 24.30 0.99 -5.11
C ALA A 46 24.05 2.44 -4.72
N ARG A 47 24.36 3.38 -5.63
CA ARG A 47 24.09 4.81 -5.47
C ARG A 47 23.14 5.28 -6.57
N GLY A 48 22.29 6.25 -6.26
CA GLY A 48 21.37 6.88 -7.21
C GLY A 48 20.01 6.18 -7.38
N GLY A 49 19.84 4.95 -6.89
CA GLY A 49 18.60 4.19 -7.02
C GLY A 49 18.47 3.41 -8.33
N CYS A 50 17.39 2.63 -8.46
CA CYS A 50 17.13 1.88 -9.69
C CYS A 50 16.70 2.83 -10.81
N THR A 51 17.14 2.61 -12.05
CA THR A 51 16.83 3.47 -13.21
C THR A 51 15.32 3.67 -13.46
N TYR A 52 14.49 2.70 -13.08
CA TYR A 52 13.03 2.76 -13.21
C TYR A 52 12.32 3.31 -11.97
N CYS A 53 13.04 3.56 -10.87
CA CYS A 53 12.45 3.92 -9.59
C CYS A 53 12.29 5.44 -9.46
N ASN A 54 11.07 5.91 -9.68
CA ASN A 54 10.68 7.29 -9.41
C ASN A 54 9.45 7.33 -8.49
N ASN A 55 9.65 7.18 -7.17
CA ASN A 55 8.53 7.18 -6.21
C ASN A 55 7.71 8.47 -6.26
N ASP A 56 8.32 9.61 -6.58
CA ASP A 56 7.62 10.89 -6.70
C ASP A 56 6.57 10.88 -7.83
N ALA A 57 6.76 10.04 -8.85
CA ALA A 57 5.76 9.85 -9.93
C ALA A 57 4.62 8.89 -9.54
N PHE A 58 4.75 8.14 -8.44
CA PHE A 58 3.79 7.10 -8.04
C PHE A 58 3.10 7.41 -6.70
N ASN A 59 3.63 8.32 -5.89
CA ASN A 59 3.06 8.74 -4.61
C ASN A 59 1.87 9.70 -4.85
N PRO A 60 0.67 9.37 -4.34
CA PRO A 60 -0.43 10.33 -4.28
C PRO A 60 -0.05 11.56 -3.46
N SER A 61 -0.73 12.68 -3.69
CA SER A 61 -0.46 13.95 -2.98
C SER A 61 -0.65 13.88 -1.46
N TYR A 62 -1.40 12.89 -0.96
CA TYR A 62 -1.57 12.68 0.48
C TYR A 62 -0.37 11.96 1.12
N ASN A 63 0.42 11.20 0.35
CA ASN A 63 1.63 10.54 0.86
C ASN A 63 2.72 11.59 1.11
N ASN A 64 3.09 11.78 2.37
CA ASN A 64 4.21 12.62 2.75
C ASN A 64 4.89 12.02 3.99
N PRO A 65 6.20 11.73 3.96
CA PRO A 65 6.91 11.15 5.10
C PRO A 65 6.96 12.05 6.34
N SER A 66 6.63 13.34 6.23
CA SER A 66 6.47 14.23 7.39
C SER A 66 5.15 14.03 8.14
N LYS A 67 4.17 13.35 7.53
CA LYS A 67 2.87 13.04 8.14
C LYS A 67 2.91 11.70 8.86
N SER A 68 2.14 11.60 9.95
CA SER A 68 1.95 10.31 10.63
C SER A 68 1.30 9.27 9.70
N VAL A 69 1.57 7.99 9.94
CA VAL A 69 0.92 6.88 9.22
C VAL A 69 -0.60 6.98 9.32
N LYS A 70 -1.11 7.31 10.51
CA LYS A 70 -2.54 7.51 10.74
C LYS A 70 -3.13 8.60 9.85
N GLN A 71 -2.49 9.76 9.80
CA GLN A 71 -2.94 10.89 8.98
C GLN A 71 -2.93 10.53 7.48
N GLN A 72 -1.87 9.85 7.00
CA GLN A 72 -1.83 9.41 5.60
C GLN A 72 -2.95 8.41 5.26
N ILE A 73 -3.33 7.54 6.20
CA ILE A 73 -4.47 6.63 6.02
C ILE A 73 -5.78 7.40 5.92
N GLU A 74 -6.05 8.31 6.86
CA GLU A 74 -7.28 9.12 6.89
C GLU A 74 -7.44 9.95 5.61
N GLU A 75 -6.41 10.70 5.22
CA GLU A 75 -6.42 11.50 3.99
C GLU A 75 -6.51 10.63 2.73
N GLY A 76 -5.89 9.44 2.73
CA GLY A 76 -5.96 8.51 1.62
C GLY A 76 -7.35 7.87 1.44
N ILE A 77 -8.05 7.59 2.55
CA ILE A 77 -9.44 7.16 2.56
C ILE A 77 -10.33 8.26 1.94
N GLU A 78 -10.18 9.49 2.39
CA GLU A 78 -10.92 10.65 1.86
C GLU A 78 -10.65 10.84 0.36
N PHE A 79 -9.38 10.82 -0.04
CA PHE A 79 -8.96 10.95 -1.43
C PHE A 79 -9.61 9.88 -2.33
N HIS A 80 -9.73 8.65 -1.82
CA HIS A 80 -10.29 7.52 -2.56
C HIS A 80 -11.82 7.40 -2.50
N ALA A 81 -12.49 8.03 -1.52
CA ALA A 81 -13.93 7.92 -1.30
C ALA A 81 -14.75 8.30 -2.56
N ASN A 82 -14.34 9.35 -3.27
CA ASN A 82 -15.05 9.83 -4.46
C ASN A 82 -14.99 8.82 -5.63
N ARG A 83 -13.84 8.18 -5.83
CA ARG A 83 -13.59 7.23 -6.93
C ARG A 83 -14.08 5.83 -6.60
N TYR A 84 -13.96 5.41 -5.34
CA TYR A 84 -14.25 4.05 -4.88
C TYR A 84 -15.36 4.04 -3.83
N ARG A 85 -16.51 4.59 -4.20
CA ARG A 85 -17.69 4.76 -3.33
C ARG A 85 -18.24 3.47 -2.68
N ARG A 86 -17.84 2.30 -3.17
CA ARG A 86 -18.26 0.97 -2.66
C ARG A 86 -17.20 0.31 -1.78
N ALA A 87 -16.05 0.94 -1.57
CA ALA A 87 -15.05 0.43 -0.66
C ALA A 87 -15.31 1.02 0.72
N SER A 88 -15.61 0.16 1.69
CA SER A 88 -15.70 0.51 3.11
C SER A 88 -14.54 -0.07 3.93
N LYS A 89 -13.73 -0.93 3.32
CA LYS A 89 -12.50 -1.49 3.92
C LYS A 89 -11.27 -1.08 3.14
N TYR A 90 -10.18 -0.89 3.87
CA TYR A 90 -8.94 -0.39 3.32
C TYR A 90 -7.75 -1.28 3.68
N LEU A 91 -6.71 -1.23 2.84
CA LEU A 91 -5.44 -1.89 3.08
C LEU A 91 -4.35 -0.84 3.16
N ALA A 92 -3.73 -0.72 4.34
CA ALA A 92 -2.52 0.05 4.52
C ALA A 92 -1.39 -0.56 3.66
N TYR A 93 -0.89 0.20 2.68
CA TYR A 93 0.08 -0.27 1.70
C TYR A 93 1.34 0.60 1.71
N PHE A 94 2.34 0.16 2.47
CA PHE A 94 3.66 0.78 2.55
C PHE A 94 4.43 0.57 1.24
N GLN A 95 4.25 1.47 0.30
CA GLN A 95 4.75 1.34 -1.08
C GLN A 95 6.16 1.90 -1.25
N ALA A 96 6.47 3.01 -0.58
CA ALA A 96 7.67 3.78 -0.86
C ALA A 96 8.94 3.00 -0.45
N TYR A 97 9.84 2.82 -1.42
CA TYR A 97 11.18 2.23 -1.24
C TYR A 97 11.17 0.81 -0.66
N SER A 98 12.16 0.45 0.15
CA SER A 98 12.25 -0.86 0.79
C SER A 98 11.68 -0.79 2.20
N ASN A 99 10.39 -1.09 2.33
CA ASN A 99 9.66 -1.03 3.61
C ASN A 99 10.18 -2.01 4.69
N THR A 100 11.02 -2.99 4.34
CA THR A 100 11.67 -3.87 5.32
C THR A 100 13.07 -3.39 5.72
N TYR A 101 13.55 -2.26 5.19
CA TYR A 101 14.93 -1.80 5.32
C TYR A 101 15.15 -0.94 6.58
N LYS A 102 14.75 -1.47 7.73
CA LYS A 102 14.97 -0.90 9.08
C LYS A 102 15.06 -2.03 10.12
N PRO A 103 15.64 -1.79 11.32
CA PRO A 103 15.60 -2.74 12.42
C PRO A 103 14.17 -3.11 12.84
N LEU A 104 13.97 -4.33 13.34
CA LEU A 104 12.66 -4.86 13.72
C LEU A 104 11.86 -3.93 14.65
N GLU A 105 12.51 -3.35 15.65
CA GLU A 105 11.83 -2.49 16.63
C GLU A 105 11.33 -1.18 16.00
N GLU A 106 12.04 -0.63 15.01
CA GLU A 106 11.55 0.50 14.23
C GLU A 106 10.38 0.09 13.33
N LEU A 107 10.47 -1.06 12.67
CA LEU A 107 9.39 -1.57 11.82
C LEU A 107 8.09 -1.76 12.60
N LYS A 108 8.15 -2.34 13.80
CA LYS A 108 6.98 -2.46 14.69
C LYS A 108 6.36 -1.11 15.00
N ARG A 109 7.17 -0.10 15.35
CA ARG A 109 6.67 1.26 15.63
C ARG A 109 6.06 1.94 14.41
N ILE A 110 6.61 1.71 13.22
CA ILE A 110 6.09 2.26 11.96
C ILE A 110 4.75 1.61 11.58
N TYR A 111 4.61 0.30 11.80
CA TYR A 111 3.44 -0.46 11.37
C TYR A 111 2.29 -0.46 12.37
N ALA A 112 2.57 -0.37 13.68
CA ALA A 112 1.54 -0.39 14.72
C ALA A 112 0.38 0.60 14.49
N PRO A 113 0.61 1.88 14.12
CA PRO A 113 -0.49 2.82 13.89
C PRO A 113 -1.44 2.43 12.75
N ALA A 114 -0.99 1.59 11.79
CA ALA A 114 -1.84 1.09 10.72
C ALA A 114 -2.72 -0.10 11.14
N LEU A 115 -2.39 -0.76 12.25
CA LEU A 115 -3.14 -1.90 12.81
C LEU A 115 -4.13 -1.46 13.90
N GLU A 116 -3.98 -0.25 14.42
CA GLU A 116 -4.83 0.33 15.47
C GLU A 116 -6.10 1.02 14.91
N GLN A 117 -6.26 1.09 13.58
CA GLN A 117 -7.46 1.64 12.95
C GLN A 117 -8.47 0.52 12.66
N GLU A 118 -9.64 0.58 13.31
CA GLU A 118 -10.81 -0.25 13.02
C GLU A 118 -11.78 0.45 12.05
#